data_AF-A0A2I0HFB2-F1
#
_entry.id   AF-A0A2I0HFB2-F1
#
_cell.length_a   1.000
_cell.length_b   1.000
_cell.length_c   1.000
_cell.angle_alpha   90.00
_cell.angle_beta   90.00
_cell.angle_gamma   90.00
#
_symmetry.space_group_name_H-M   'P 1'
#
loop_
_entity.id
_entity.type
_entity.pdbx_description
1 polymer ?
#
loop_
_entity_poly.entity_id
_entity_poly.type
_entity_poly.pdbx_seq_one_letter_code
_entity_poly.pdbx_strand_id
1 'polypeptide(L)' 'VHESDVVGRVDDKEGIVSILLSNHTADEDSIKAIGIVGVPGVGKTTLAQLVYNDNRVGEHFDLRVW' A
#
# COMPACT_ATOMS: atom_id res chain seq x y z
N VAL A 1 4.00 9.96 -8.16
CA VAL A 1 3.02 9.45 -9.14
C VAL A 1 1.72 10.23 -8.96
N HIS A 2 1.14 10.78 -10.03
CA HIS A 2 -0.21 11.34 -9.97
C HIS A 2 -1.22 10.20 -10.16
N GLU A 3 -2.18 10.06 -9.24
CA GLU A 3 -3.16 8.96 -9.29
C GLU A 3 -4.01 9.00 -10.57
N SER A 4 -4.29 10.20 -11.09
CA SER A 4 -5.00 10.41 -12.37
C SER A 4 -4.33 9.75 -13.57
N ASP A 5 -3.02 9.52 -13.51
CA ASP A 5 -2.24 8.99 -14.62
C ASP A 5 -2.11 7.46 -14.56
N VAL A 6 -2.67 6.82 -13.53
CA VAL A 6 -2.60 5.37 -13.32
C VAL A 6 -3.96 4.73 -13.54
N VAL A 7 -4.01 3.73 -14.41
CA VAL A 7 -5.25 3.02 -14.77
C VAL A 7 -5.13 1.55 -14.37
N GLY A 8 -6.25 0.94 -13.97
CA GLY A 8 -6.35 -0.51 -13.74
C GLY A 8 -5.68 -1.02 -12.46
N ARG A 9 -5.38 -0.14 -11.51
CA ARG A 9 -4.71 -0.48 -10.23
C ARG A 9 -5.58 -0.26 -8.98
N VAL A 10 -6.86 0.04 -9.17
CA VAL A 10 -7.78 0.37 -8.07
C VAL A 10 -7.91 -0.82 -7.12
N ASP A 11 -8.22 -2.00 -7.64
CA ASP A 11 -8.43 -3.20 -6.80
C ASP A 11 -7.16 -3.66 -6.09
N ASP A 12 -6.01 -3.60 -6.77
CA ASP A 12 -4.69 -3.87 -6.18
C ASP A 12 -4.42 -2.92 -5.00
N LYS A 13 -4.67 -1.62 -5.19
CA LYS A 13 -4.49 -0.59 -4.16
C LYS A 13 -5.41 -0.86 -2.96
N GLU A 14 -6.70 -1.06 -3.20
CA GLU A 14 -7.69 -1.29 -2.14
C GLU A 14 -7.39 -2.56 -1.34
N GLY A 15 -6.95 -3.63 -2.02
CA GLY A 15 -6.55 -4.87 -1.35
C GLY A 15 -5.38 -4.66 -0.38
N ILE A 16 -4.34 -3.94 -0.81
CA ILE A 16 -3.17 -3.65 0.04
C ILE A 16 -3.55 -2.71 1.18
N VAL A 17 -4.30 -1.64 0.91
CA VAL A 17 -4.74 -0.69 1.95
C VAL A 17 -5.58 -1.41 3.01
N SER A 18 -6.49 -2.30 2.60
CA SER A 18 -7.29 -3.09 3.53
C SER A 18 -6.42 -3.95 4.47
N ILE A 19 -5.38 -4.60 3.95
CA ILE A 19 -4.44 -5.41 4.75
C ILE A 19 -3.62 -4.53 5.71
N LEU A 20 -3.17 -3.36 5.26
CA LEU A 20 -2.39 -2.43 6.10
C LEU A 20 -3.21 -1.91 7.28
N LEU A 21 -4.48 -1.58 7.05
CA LEU A 21 -5.36 -0.99 8.04
C LEU A 21 -6.16 -2.02 8.85
N SER A 22 -6.00 -3.32 8.57
CA SER A 22 -6.75 -4.35 9.29
C SER A 22 -6.21 -4.55 10.71
N ASN A 23 -7.08 -4.43 11.70
CA ASN A 23 -6.77 -4.75 13.09
C ASN A 23 -6.87 -6.27 13.31
N HIS A 24 -5.94 -7.05 12.74
CA HIS A 24 -5.84 -8.47 13.08
C HIS A 24 -5.22 -8.63 14.47
N THR A 25 -6.03 -9.16 15.39
CA THR A 25 -5.81 -9.35 16.83
C THR A 25 -4.76 -10.42 17.19
N ALA A 26 -3.78 -10.69 16.32
CA ALA A 26 -2.68 -11.59 16.62
C ALA A 26 -1.46 -10.73 16.97
N ASP A 27 -1.30 -10.48 18.27
CA ASP A 27 -0.23 -9.72 18.91
C ASP A 27 -0.02 -8.31 18.33
N GLU A 28 -0.40 -7.28 19.09
CA GLU A 28 -0.13 -5.85 18.80
C GLU A 28 1.35 -5.57 18.51
N ASP A 29 2.25 -6.50 18.87
CA ASP A 29 3.70 -6.42 18.69
C ASP A 29 4.23 -7.09 17.40
N SER A 30 3.37 -7.64 16.53
CA SER A 30 3.83 -8.33 15.31
C SER A 30 4.04 -7.38 14.12
N ILE A 31 5.22 -7.46 13.50
CA ILE A 31 5.55 -6.68 12.29
C ILE A 31 4.84 -7.31 11.08
N LYS A 32 3.96 -6.54 10.42
CA LYS A 32 3.35 -6.92 9.15
C LYS A 32 4.24 -6.51 7.97
N ALA A 33 4.48 -7.42 7.05
CA ALA A 33 5.23 -7.17 5.82
C ALA A 33 4.42 -7.58 4.58
N ILE A 34 4.38 -6.73 3.57
CA ILE A 34 3.69 -6.98 2.28
C ILE A 34 4.71 -6.82 1.15
N GLY A 35 4.91 -7.88 0.36
CA GLY A 35 5.80 -7.88 -0.79
C GLY A 35 5.05 -7.66 -2.10
N ILE A 36 5.51 -6.71 -2.93
CA ILE A 36 5.01 -6.52 -4.30
C ILE A 36 6.02 -7.15 -5.27
N VAL A 37 5.66 -8.26 -5.90
CA VAL A 37 6.56 -9.05 -6.75
C VAL A 37 6.06 -9.08 -8.19
N GLY A 38 6.99 -9.07 -9.14
CA GLY A 38 6.67 -9.10 -10.57
C GLY A 38 7.84 -8.69 -11.44
N VAL A 39 7.69 -8.86 -12.75
CA VAL A 39 8.75 -8.57 -13.74
C VAL A 39 9.17 -7.09 -13.75
N PRO A 40 10.36 -6.74 -14.30
CA PRO A 40 10.75 -5.35 -14.51
C PRO A 40 9.71 -4.58 -15.34
N GLY A 41 9.52 -3.29 -15.04
CA GLY A 41 8.60 -2.43 -15.81
C GLY A 41 7.10 -2.63 -15.56
N VAL A 42 6.66 -3.64 -14.80
CA VAL A 42 5.22 -3.89 -14.56
C VAL A 42 4.52 -2.82 -13.70
N GLY A 43 5.25 -1.89 -13.09
CA GLY A 43 4.67 -0.82 -12.27
C GLY A 43 4.58 -1.11 -10.78
N LYS A 44 5.46 -1.95 -10.22
CA LYS A 44 5.52 -2.27 -8.77
C LYS A 44 5.67 -1.01 -7.91
N THR A 45 6.66 -0.19 -8.25
CA THR A 45 6.94 1.09 -7.57
C THR A 45 5.75 2.04 -7.70
N THR A 46 5.06 2.05 -8.85
CA THR A 46 3.84 2.84 -9.06
C THR A 46 2.73 2.42 -8.09
N LEU A 47 2.47 1.12 -7.97
CA LEU A 47 1.47 0.59 -7.02
C LEU A 47 1.84 0.92 -5.56
N ALA A 48 3.11 0.73 -5.18
CA ALA A 48 3.59 1.10 -3.86
C ALA A 48 3.42 2.61 -3.57
N GLN A 49 3.67 3.49 -4.56
CA GLN A 49 3.42 4.92 -4.40
C GLN A 49 1.94 5.26 -4.29
N LEU A 50 1.05 4.55 -4.99
CA LEU A 50 -0.40 4.76 -4.85
C LEU A 50 -0.89 4.41 -3.45
N VAL A 51 -0.42 3.29 -2.88
CA VAL A 51 -0.74 2.90 -1.50
C VAL A 51 -0.12 3.88 -0.50
N TYR A 52 1.16 4.23 -0.67
CA TYR A 52 1.86 5.15 0.23
C TYR A 52 1.15 6.51 0.31
N ASN A 53 0.67 7.03 -0.83
CA ASN A 53 0.00 8.33 -0.90
C ASN A 53 -1.51 8.28 -0.61
N ASP A 54 -2.09 7.11 -0.32
CA ASP A 54 -3.50 7.02 0.07
C ASP A 54 -3.71 7.74 1.41
N ASN A 55 -4.70 8.63 1.46
CA ASN A 55 -4.98 9.43 2.64
C ASN A 55 -5.23 8.57 3.89
N ARG A 56 -5.90 7.42 3.74
CA ARG A 56 -6.19 6.51 4.87
C ARG A 56 -4.91 5.92 5.45
N VAL A 57 -3.93 5.63 4.60
CA VAL A 57 -2.60 5.17 5.02
C VAL A 57 -1.87 6.32 5.71
N GLY A 58 -1.98 7.55 5.21
CA GLY A 58 -1.36 8.73 5.83
C GLY A 58 -1.94 9.11 7.18
N GLU A 59 -3.23 8.87 7.40
CA GLU A 59 -3.89 9.11 8.69
C GLU A 59 -3.62 8.00 9.71
N HIS A 60 -3.30 6.78 9.26
CA HIS A 60 -3.07 5.64 10.14
C HIS A 60 -1.64 5.56 10.69
N PHE A 61 -0.64 6.01 9.92
CA PHE A 61 0.77 5.91 10.31
C PHE A 61 1.37 7.29 10.61
N ASP A 62 1.82 7.50 11.85
CA ASP A 62 2.50 8.73 12.30
C ASP A 62 3.78 9.03 11.50
N LEU A 63 4.50 7.98 11.10
CA LEU A 63 5.73 8.07 10.31
C LEU A 63 5.66 7.14 9.11
N ARG A 64 5.99 7.68 7.94
CA ARG A 64 6.10 6.93 6.68
C ARG A 64 7.39 7.33 5.97
N VAL A 65 8.14 6.34 5.49
CA VAL A 65 9.41 6.54 4.75
C VAL A 65 9.27 5.92 3.36
N TRP A 66 9.88 6.58 2.36
CA TRP A 66 9.91 6.15 0.97
C TRP A 66 11.35 6.06 0.47
#